data_AF-A0A6N6SUY0-F1
#
_entry.id   AF-A0A6N6SUY0-F1
#
_cell.length_a   1.000
_cell.length_b   1.000
_cell.length_c   1.000
_cell.angle_alpha   90.00
_cell.angle_beta   90.00
_cell.angle_gamma   90.00
#
_symmetry.space_group_name_H-M   'P 1'
#
loop_
_entity.id
_entity.type
_entity.pdbx_description
1 polymer ?
#
loop_
_entity_poly.entity_id
_entity_poly.type
_entity_poly.pdbx_seq_one_letter_code
_entity_poly.pdbx_strand_id
1 'polypeptide(L)' 'MTSMKELHKKWMRDPEYRREYDALGEEFVLASAMIEARSDAEVTPERLAEEMEGSLTTATPPKG' A
#
# COMPACT_ATOMS: atom_id res chain seq x y z
N MET A 1 6.77 -23.13 1.45
CA MET A 1 6.41 -22.29 2.62
C MET A 1 4.99 -21.78 2.40
N THR A 2 4.10 -21.96 3.37
CA THR A 2 2.72 -21.45 3.25
C THR A 2 2.74 -19.95 3.52
N SER A 3 2.30 -19.14 2.55
CA SER A 3 2.19 -17.69 2.73
C SER A 3 1.17 -17.38 3.83
N MET A 4 1.42 -16.34 4.62
CA MET A 4 0.48 -15.81 5.62
C MET A 4 -0.91 -15.59 5.01
N LYS A 5 -0.96 -15.18 3.73
CA LYS A 5 -2.21 -14.96 2.98
C LYS A 5 -3.03 -16.23 2.79
N GLU A 6 -2.38 -17.36 2.56
CA GLU A 6 -3.04 -18.66 2.37
C GLU A 6 -3.54 -19.23 3.71
N LEU A 7 -2.79 -18.98 4.78
CA LEU A 7 -3.19 -19.37 6.13
C LEU A 7 -4.40 -18.57 6.62
N HIS A 8 -4.39 -17.25 6.41
CA HIS A 8 -5.52 -16.38 6.72
C HIS A 8 -6.78 -16.78 5.95
N LYS A 9 -6.68 -17.05 4.63
CA LYS A 9 -7.82 -17.57 3.84
C LYS A 9 -8.41 -18.86 4.40
N LYS A 10 -7.56 -19.75 4.94
CA LYS A 10 -8.00 -21.00 5.56
C LYS A 10 -8.75 -20.74 6.86
N TRP A 11 -8.25 -19.84 7.70
CA TRP A 11 -8.88 -19.50 8.98
C TRP A 11 -10.16 -18.69 8.83
N MET A 12 -10.29 -17.88 7.78
CA MET A 12 -11.53 -17.18 7.45
C MET A 12 -12.73 -18.10 7.13
N ARG A 13 -12.49 -19.41 6.95
CA ARG A 13 -13.54 -20.42 6.82
C ARG A 13 -14.11 -20.86 8.17
N ASP A 14 -13.40 -20.59 9.27
CA ASP A 14 -13.87 -20.84 10.61
C ASP A 14 -14.78 -19.66 11.05
N PRO A 15 -16.06 -19.92 11.41
CA PRO A 15 -17.00 -18.87 11.78
C PRO A 15 -16.62 -18.15 13.07
N GLU A 16 -15.92 -18.81 14.01
CA GLU A 16 -15.45 -18.18 15.23
C GLU A 16 -14.29 -17.23 14.94
N TYR A 17 -13.30 -17.70 14.17
CA TYR A 17 -12.20 -16.86 13.72
C TYR A 17 -12.70 -15.63 12.95
N ARG A 18 -13.65 -15.83 12.03
CA ARG A 18 -14.24 -14.74 11.25
C ARG A 18 -14.94 -13.73 12.14
N ARG A 19 -15.73 -14.16 13.12
CA ARG A 19 -16.44 -13.26 14.03
C ARG A 19 -15.48 -12.38 14.80
N GLU A 20 -14.45 -12.98 15.38
CA GLU A 20 -13.44 -12.21 16.14
C GLU A 20 -12.63 -11.30 15.22
N TYR A 21 -12.24 -11.77 14.03
CA TYR A 21 -11.54 -10.95 13.04
C TYR A 21 -12.38 -9.74 12.58
N ASP A 22 -13.66 -9.95 12.29
CA ASP A 22 -14.59 -8.90 11.88
C ASP A 22 -14.86 -7.91 13.04
N ALA A 23 -14.91 -8.40 14.30
CA ALA A 23 -15.04 -7.56 15.49
C ALA A 23 -13.81 -6.67 15.75
N LEU A 24 -12.60 -7.17 15.43
CA LEU A 24 -11.38 -6.36 15.42
C LEU A 24 -11.36 -5.38 14.24
N GLY A 25 -12.05 -5.70 13.14
CA GLY A 25 -12.04 -4.95 11.89
C GLY A 25 -12.32 -3.46 12.05
N GLU A 26 -13.27 -3.05 12.90
CA GLU A 26 -13.61 -1.62 13.07
C GLU A 26 -12.42 -0.77 13.60
N GLU A 27 -11.63 -1.30 14.53
CA GLU A 27 -10.46 -0.59 15.09
C GLU A 27 -9.27 -0.63 14.14
N PHE A 28 -9.12 -1.72 13.38
CA PHE A 28 -8.02 -1.87 12.43
C PHE A 28 -8.24 -1.14 11.11
N VAL A 29 -9.48 -0.82 10.72
CA VAL A 29 -9.77 -0.03 9.50
C VAL A 29 -9.07 1.33 9.54
N LEU A 30 -9.10 2.02 10.69
CA LEU A 30 -8.42 3.30 10.83
C LEU A 30 -6.89 3.14 10.73
N ALA A 31 -6.33 2.15 11.42
CA ALA A 31 -4.90 1.88 11.38
C ALA A 31 -4.43 1.47 9.97
N SER A 32 -5.20 0.62 9.27
CA SER A 32 -4.94 0.22 7.89
C SER A 32 -5.00 1.41 6.94
N ALA A 33 -6.01 2.28 7.06
CA ALA A 33 -6.12 3.48 6.25
C ALA A 33 -4.93 4.44 6.50
N MET A 34 -4.45 4.57 7.73
CA MET A 34 -3.26 5.36 8.05
C MET A 34 -1.97 4.76 7.49
N ILE A 35 -1.84 3.43 7.53
CA ILE A 35 -0.67 2.71 6.98
C ILE A 35 -0.66 2.79 5.45
N GLU A 36 -1.81 2.62 4.80
CA GLU A 36 -1.95 2.78 3.34
C GLU A 36 -1.65 4.22 2.94
N ALA A 37 -2.29 5.21 3.58
CA ALA A 37 -2.03 6.62 3.30
C ALA A 37 -0.57 7.02 3.52
N ARG A 38 0.10 6.43 4.53
CA ARG A 38 1.54 6.62 4.74
C ARG A 38 2.36 5.95 3.65
N SER A 39 2.01 4.74 3.24
CA SER A 39 2.73 4.02 2.18
C SER A 39 2.60 4.73 0.83
N ASP A 40 1.44 5.34 0.57
CA ASP A 40 1.19 6.17 -0.62
C ASP A 40 1.86 7.55 -0.51
N ALA A 41 1.94 8.14 0.69
CA ALA A 41 2.69 9.38 0.92
C ALA A 41 4.21 9.15 0.95
N GLU A 42 4.66 7.95 1.28
CA GLU A 42 6.03 7.44 1.15
C GLU A 42 6.33 7.02 -0.30
N VAL A 43 5.64 7.57 -1.32
CA VAL A 43 6.19 7.65 -2.70
C VAL A 43 7.57 8.25 -2.56
N THR A 44 8.56 7.37 -2.61
CA THR A 44 9.92 7.75 -2.29
C THR A 44 10.43 8.68 -3.40
N PRO A 45 11.31 9.64 -3.09
CA PRO A 45 11.87 10.55 -4.08
C PRO A 45 12.46 9.82 -5.30
N GLU A 46 12.90 8.57 -5.16
CA GLU A 46 13.41 7.76 -6.27
C GLU A 46 12.29 7.29 -7.21
N ARG A 47 11.11 6.93 -6.68
CA ARG A 47 9.95 6.54 -7.50
C ARG A 47 9.30 7.76 -8.17
N LEU A 48 9.31 8.90 -7.49
CA LEU A 48 8.88 10.18 -8.06
C LEU A 48 9.81 10.59 -9.22
N ALA A 49 11.12 10.35 -9.12
CA ALA A 49 12.07 10.61 -10.19
C ALA A 49 11.83 9.73 -11.43
N GLU A 50 11.55 8.43 -11.25
CA GLU A 50 11.19 7.52 -12.35
C GLU A 50 9.89 7.94 -13.07
N GLU A 51 8.88 8.43 -12.35
CA GLU A 51 7.63 8.92 -12.95
C GLU A 51 7.79 10.33 -13.59
N MET A 52 8.63 11.20 -13.01
CA MET A 52 8.90 12.53 -13.55
C MET A 52 9.80 12.52 -14.80
N GLU A 53 10.60 11.47 -15.00
CA GLU A 53 11.49 11.34 -16.17
C GLU A 53 10.73 11.18 -17.50
N GLY A 54 9.41 10.92 -17.44
CA GLY A 54 8.52 10.96 -18.62
C GLY A 54 7.95 12.34 -18.96
N SER A 55 8.01 13.33 -18.06
CA SER A 55 7.32 14.62 -18.24
C SER A 55 8.24 15.85 -18.29
N LEU A 56 9.56 15.70 -18.08
CA LEU A 56 10.52 16.80 -18.26
C LEU A 56 11.32 16.68 -19.57
N THR A 57 10.68 16.23 -20.64
CA THR A 57 11.14 16.54 -22.00
C THR A 57 10.41 17.80 -22.45
N THR A 58 11.02 18.98 -22.28
CA THR A 58 10.80 20.22 -23.05
C THR A 58 11.37 21.44 -22.31
N ALA A 59 12.70 21.51 -22.17
CA ALA A 59 13.39 22.79 -22.07
C ALA A 59 14.91 22.64 -22.35
N THR A 60 15.28 22.50 -23.61
CA THR A 60 16.50 23.14 -24.15
C THR A 60 16.00 24.27 -25.07
N PRO A 61 16.73 25.36 -25.42
CA PRO A 61 18.14 25.76 -25.15
C PRO A 61 18.23 27.31 -24.81
N PRO A 62 19.31 28.11 -25.02
CA PRO A 62 20.66 27.83 -25.53
C PRO A 62 21.85 28.44 -24.75
N LYS A 63 23.03 28.04 -25.26
CA LYS A 63 24.39 28.44 -24.91
C LYS A 63 24.61 29.96 -24.89
N GLY A 64 25.45 30.39 -23.95
CA GLY A 64 26.22 31.63 -23.96
C GLY A 64 27.59 31.35 -23.34
#